data_AF-A0A840TQL3-F1
#
_entry.id   AF-A0A840TQL3-F1
#
_cell.length_a   1.000
_cell.length_b   1.000
_cell.length_c   1.000
_cell.angle_alpha   90.00
_cell.angle_beta   90.00
_cell.angle_gamma   90.00
#
_symmetry.space_group_name_H-M   'P 1'
#
loop_
_entity.id
_entity.type
_entity.pdbx_description
1 polymer ?
#
loop_
_entity_poly.entity_id
_entity_poly.type
_entity_poly.pdbx_seq_one_letter_code
_entity_poly.pdbx_strand_id
1 'polypeptide(L)'
;MAKFKYPVSSPFEARAVTEPTFEENIFESGLYVNLDDVRGKEYLANIKFDLGIDDQGQLNVTEEYVKLIFSGHIGSGKTVELTRLHEELNKPENYLSIFISIEEELEISRFEPEDFFVLLITKLVQELEGKGIHENTQSLNELAALFFSDKEVKKEISEANKEELEAKISGELGFMNFFRLGGGLKNILAGETKTATLIREVTRKNLLRLIQLFNDYLSDIRQEVIEKKLGNDILFVVDGSEKITFDKYETLFVKDANVLLGLNVNMIMSVRIDAFYQIEKSPIKFTSQYIVPMIRTETPAARAALCDIITKRIDFNTFFADRDSLNACIDFSGGCIRQLFRIVNATIRKTRGTRKITRDVVEQVVDEIGNTMRESIDKTYVEVLKSGDFEPADPKVKAMLYGLLLLKYNGIKSIGLNPILARFMKNAGEL
;
A
#
# COMPACT_ATOMS: atom_id res chain seq x y z
N MET A 1 16.38 -6.64 -10.35
CA MET A 1 17.30 -5.95 -11.29
C MET A 1 16.60 -4.74 -11.88
N ALA A 2 17.29 -3.61 -12.01
CA ALA A 2 16.72 -2.38 -12.58
C ALA A 2 16.24 -2.58 -14.03
N LYS A 3 15.06 -2.05 -14.37
CA LYS A 3 14.46 -2.14 -15.72
C LYS A 3 15.19 -1.24 -16.73
N PHE A 4 15.85 -0.19 -16.27
CA PHE A 4 16.61 0.76 -17.09
C PHE A 4 17.98 1.06 -16.49
N LYS A 5 18.86 1.63 -17.32
CA LYS A 5 20.09 2.27 -16.85
C LYS A 5 19.79 3.72 -16.51
N TYR A 6 19.76 4.02 -15.23
CA TYR A 6 19.46 5.36 -14.70
C TYR A 6 20.72 6.25 -14.55
N PRO A 7 20.61 7.59 -14.68
CA PRO A 7 19.44 8.30 -15.21
C PRO A 7 19.29 8.09 -16.72
N VAL A 8 18.05 8.02 -17.21
CA VAL A 8 17.78 7.84 -18.65
C VAL A 8 17.88 9.17 -19.39
N SER A 9 18.36 9.14 -20.64
CA SER A 9 18.44 10.32 -21.52
C SER A 9 17.56 10.21 -22.77
N SER A 10 17.00 9.02 -23.05
CA SER A 10 16.08 8.83 -24.17
C SER A 10 14.72 9.44 -23.86
N PRO A 11 14.10 10.22 -24.78
CA PRO A 11 12.76 10.77 -24.59
C PRO A 11 11.69 9.71 -24.26
N PHE A 12 11.78 8.52 -24.87
CA PHE A 12 10.81 7.46 -24.66
C PHE A 12 10.97 6.78 -23.31
N GLU A 13 12.22 6.57 -22.88
CA GLU A 13 12.52 6.04 -21.55
C GLU A 13 12.15 7.06 -20.48
N ALA A 14 12.49 8.34 -20.66
CA ALA A 14 12.12 9.40 -19.73
C ALA A 14 10.61 9.51 -19.56
N ARG A 15 9.84 9.39 -20.66
CA ARG A 15 8.38 9.29 -20.61
C ARG A 15 7.90 8.04 -19.84
N ALA A 16 8.56 6.90 -20.00
CA ALA A 16 8.18 5.68 -19.30
C ALA A 16 8.47 5.78 -17.79
N VAL A 17 9.68 6.17 -17.40
CA VAL A 17 10.14 6.16 -16.00
C VAL A 17 9.60 7.32 -15.16
N THR A 18 8.91 8.27 -15.79
CA THR A 18 8.19 9.36 -15.10
C THR A 18 6.66 9.17 -15.11
N GLU A 19 6.15 8.09 -15.70
CA GLU A 19 4.72 7.78 -15.64
C GLU A 19 4.32 7.51 -14.18
N PRO A 20 3.25 8.13 -13.64
CA PRO A 20 2.87 7.93 -12.24
C PRO A 20 2.47 6.50 -11.84
N THR A 21 2.25 5.63 -12.82
CA THR A 21 1.97 4.19 -12.64
C THR A 21 3.19 3.31 -12.97
N PHE A 22 4.36 3.92 -13.19
CA PHE A 22 5.59 3.18 -13.42
C PHE A 22 6.04 2.49 -12.13
N GLU A 23 6.17 1.16 -12.19
CA GLU A 23 6.63 0.33 -11.09
C GLU A 23 8.09 -0.09 -11.30
N GLU A 24 8.90 0.09 -10.27
CA GLU A 24 10.32 -0.29 -10.23
C GLU A 24 10.70 -0.59 -8.77
N ASN A 25 11.57 -1.57 -8.56
CA ASN A 25 12.15 -1.77 -7.24
C ASN A 25 13.19 -0.66 -7.02
N ILE A 26 12.77 0.42 -6.36
CA ILE A 26 13.60 1.62 -6.17
C ILE A 26 14.81 1.39 -5.24
N PHE A 27 14.74 0.37 -4.38
CA PHE A 27 15.85 0.00 -3.49
C PHE A 27 16.94 -0.70 -4.29
N GLU A 28 16.61 -1.67 -5.14
CA GLU A 28 17.56 -2.35 -6.02
C GLU A 28 18.11 -1.46 -7.15
N SER A 29 17.29 -0.56 -7.68
CA SER A 29 17.67 0.31 -8.81
C SER A 29 18.42 1.58 -8.39
N GLY A 30 18.66 1.78 -7.08
CA GLY A 30 19.35 2.96 -6.55
C GLY A 30 18.55 4.27 -6.65
N LEU A 31 17.26 4.18 -7.00
CA LEU A 31 16.35 5.31 -7.15
C LEU A 31 15.77 5.81 -5.82
N TYR A 32 15.93 5.05 -4.74
CA TYR A 32 15.49 5.43 -3.40
C TYR A 32 16.13 6.76 -2.97
N VAL A 33 15.33 7.65 -2.40
CA VAL A 33 15.76 8.90 -1.77
C VAL A 33 15.18 8.88 -0.36
N ASN A 34 16.04 9.02 0.64
CA ASN A 34 15.58 9.14 2.02
C ASN A 34 14.92 10.51 2.21
N LEU A 35 13.71 10.54 2.76
CA LEU A 35 12.89 11.73 2.95
C LEU A 35 12.69 12.08 4.44
N ASP A 36 13.34 11.39 5.37
CA ASP A 36 13.11 11.51 6.82
C ASP A 36 13.29 12.95 7.32
N ASP A 37 14.33 13.65 6.85
CA ASP A 37 14.64 15.03 7.26
C ASP A 37 13.60 16.06 6.77
N VAL A 38 12.86 15.75 5.70
CA VAL A 38 11.94 16.68 5.04
C VAL A 38 10.47 16.31 5.26
N ARG A 39 10.21 15.03 5.56
CA ARG A 39 8.89 14.45 5.85
C ARG A 39 8.64 14.33 7.35
N GLY A 40 9.69 14.25 8.15
CA GLY A 40 9.64 13.96 9.59
C GLY A 40 9.79 12.47 9.87
N LYS A 41 10.46 12.15 10.98
CA LYS A 41 10.79 10.77 11.41
C LYS A 41 9.93 10.21 12.54
N GLU A 42 9.13 11.06 13.17
CA GLU A 42 8.37 10.71 14.38
C GLU A 42 7.40 9.56 14.15
N TYR A 43 6.65 9.57 13.03
CA TYR A 43 5.68 8.49 12.76
C TYR A 43 6.35 7.12 12.66
N LEU A 44 7.56 7.03 12.09
CA LEU A 44 8.31 5.77 11.98
C LEU A 44 8.85 5.31 13.33
N ALA A 45 9.35 6.24 14.14
CA ALA A 45 9.81 5.95 15.49
C ALA A 45 8.65 5.42 16.34
N ASN A 46 7.47 6.03 16.24
CA ASN A 46 6.29 5.61 16.96
C ASN A 46 5.76 4.25 16.46
N ILE A 47 5.77 3.99 15.14
CA ILE A 47 5.45 2.66 14.59
C ILE A 47 6.37 1.59 15.19
N LYS A 48 7.68 1.84 15.23
CA LYS A 48 8.66 0.91 15.80
C LYS A 48 8.42 0.67 17.29
N PHE A 49 8.18 1.73 18.05
CA PHE A 49 7.87 1.64 19.47
C PHE A 49 6.59 0.84 19.73
N ASP A 50 5.51 1.10 18.96
CA ASP A 50 4.25 0.35 19.09
C ASP A 50 4.48 -1.14 18.83
N LEU A 51 5.33 -1.47 17.84
CA LEU A 51 5.78 -2.82 17.53
C LEU A 51 6.85 -3.36 18.51
N GLY A 52 7.05 -2.74 19.67
CA GLY A 52 7.96 -3.24 20.70
C GLY A 52 9.45 -3.14 20.34
N ILE A 53 9.83 -2.41 19.29
CA ILE A 53 11.23 -2.19 18.93
C ILE A 53 11.82 -1.08 19.81
N ASP A 54 12.88 -1.40 20.55
CA ASP A 54 13.57 -0.43 21.41
C ASP A 54 14.58 0.46 20.66
N ASP A 55 15.22 1.36 21.41
CA ASP A 55 16.24 2.29 20.89
C ASP A 55 17.50 1.57 20.35
N GLN A 56 17.71 0.30 20.69
CA GLN A 56 18.79 -0.53 20.15
C GLN A 56 18.35 -1.29 18.88
N GLY A 57 17.09 -1.15 18.48
CA GLY A 57 16.51 -1.80 17.32
C GLY A 57 16.13 -3.26 17.58
N GLN A 58 16.01 -3.67 18.85
CA GLN A 58 15.65 -5.03 19.25
C GLN A 58 14.17 -5.14 19.61
N LEU A 59 13.55 -6.26 19.23
CA LEU A 59 12.17 -6.56 19.58
C LEU A 59 12.04 -7.00 21.05
N ASN A 60 11.16 -6.30 21.77
CA ASN A 60 10.64 -6.70 23.06
C ASN A 60 9.24 -7.30 22.84
N VAL A 61 9.15 -8.63 22.86
CA VAL A 61 7.88 -9.34 22.62
C VAL A 61 6.89 -9.02 23.74
N THR A 62 5.69 -8.57 23.34
CA THR A 62 4.57 -8.27 24.24
C THR A 62 3.49 -9.35 24.18
N GLU A 63 2.65 -9.43 25.20
CA GLU A 63 1.50 -10.35 25.20
C GLU A 63 0.38 -9.91 24.23
N GLU A 64 0.30 -8.60 23.95
CA GLU A 64 -0.67 -8.03 23.02
C GLU A 64 -0.10 -7.91 21.61
N TYR A 65 -0.95 -8.17 20.61
CA TYR A 65 -0.59 -8.06 19.20
C TYR A 65 -1.05 -6.75 18.58
N VAL A 66 -0.10 -6.02 18.01
CA VAL A 66 -0.34 -4.70 17.41
C VAL A 66 -1.11 -4.84 16.10
N LYS A 67 -2.20 -4.08 15.96
CA LYS A 67 -2.90 -3.90 14.69
C LYS A 67 -2.82 -2.43 14.31
N LEU A 68 -1.97 -2.14 13.35
CA LEU A 68 -1.64 -0.78 12.93
C LEU A 68 -2.28 -0.44 11.60
N ILE A 69 -2.95 0.71 11.56
CA ILE A 69 -3.48 1.28 10.31
C ILE A 69 -2.48 2.29 9.76
N PHE A 70 -2.03 2.07 8.53
CA PHE A 70 -1.08 2.93 7.85
C PHE A 70 -1.77 3.61 6.67
N SER A 71 -1.78 4.93 6.62
CA SER A 71 -2.50 5.65 5.57
C SER A 71 -1.68 6.78 4.99
N GLY A 72 -2.26 7.49 4.03
CA GLY A 72 -1.61 8.52 3.25
C GLY A 72 -2.36 8.75 1.96
N HIS A 73 -2.07 9.89 1.34
CA HIS A 73 -2.55 10.17 0.00
C HIS A 73 -2.06 9.13 -1.01
N ILE A 74 -2.80 8.96 -2.10
CA ILE A 74 -2.34 8.15 -3.21
C ILE A 74 -1.01 8.69 -3.76
N GLY A 75 0.01 7.82 -3.80
CA GLY A 75 1.36 8.22 -4.22
C GLY A 75 2.12 9.15 -3.27
N SER A 76 1.74 9.18 -1.98
CA SER A 76 2.56 9.76 -0.90
C SER A 76 3.85 8.95 -0.63
N GLY A 77 3.93 7.71 -1.11
CA GLY A 77 5.05 6.80 -0.86
C GLY A 77 4.77 5.72 0.19
N LYS A 78 3.50 5.41 0.49
CA LYS A 78 3.12 4.37 1.46
C LYS A 78 3.88 3.05 1.24
N THR A 79 3.80 2.51 0.02
CA THR A 79 4.50 1.27 -0.36
C THR A 79 5.99 1.35 -0.09
N VAL A 80 6.64 2.47 -0.43
CA VAL A 80 8.08 2.68 -0.18
C VAL A 80 8.40 2.63 1.32
N GLU A 81 7.59 3.29 2.14
CA GLU A 81 7.76 3.29 3.61
C GLU A 81 7.50 1.91 4.21
N LEU A 82 6.48 1.19 3.73
CA LEU A 82 6.16 -0.16 4.18
C LEU A 82 7.23 -1.17 3.78
N THR A 83 7.74 -1.10 2.54
CA THR A 83 8.86 -1.95 2.10
C THR A 83 10.10 -1.68 2.94
N ARG A 84 10.42 -0.40 3.22
CA ARG A 84 11.53 -0.03 4.10
C ARG A 84 11.36 -0.61 5.51
N LEU A 85 10.17 -0.48 6.10
CA LEU A 85 9.87 -1.04 7.43
C LEU A 85 9.97 -2.57 7.42
N HIS A 86 9.45 -3.22 6.39
CA HIS A 86 9.57 -4.66 6.21
C HIS A 86 11.05 -5.09 6.15
N GLU A 87 11.87 -4.50 5.28
CA GLU A 87 13.30 -4.83 5.17
C GLU A 87 14.06 -4.57 6.50
N GLU A 88 13.69 -3.53 7.23
CA GLU A 88 14.34 -3.20 8.49
C GLU A 88 13.97 -4.16 9.63
N LEU A 89 12.72 -4.61 9.67
CA LEU A 89 12.16 -5.44 10.73
C LEU A 89 12.26 -6.95 10.45
N ASN A 90 12.44 -7.36 9.19
CA ASN A 90 12.57 -8.75 8.78
C ASN A 90 13.95 -9.32 9.12
N LYS A 91 14.22 -9.51 10.40
CA LYS A 91 15.51 -9.95 10.94
C LYS A 91 15.32 -10.97 12.06
N PRO A 92 16.27 -11.90 12.25
CA PRO A 92 16.22 -12.90 13.32
C PRO A 92 15.96 -12.32 14.72
N GLU A 93 16.55 -11.16 15.03
CA GLU A 93 16.39 -10.47 16.31
C GLU A 93 15.04 -9.75 16.47
N ASN A 94 14.27 -9.60 15.39
CA ASN A 94 13.02 -8.86 15.32
C ASN A 94 11.88 -9.77 14.87
N TYR A 95 11.35 -9.57 13.66
CA TYR A 95 10.19 -10.30 13.16
C TYR A 95 10.58 -11.19 11.98
N LEU A 96 9.88 -12.33 11.84
CA LEU A 96 9.60 -12.88 10.52
C LEU A 96 8.53 -11.99 9.89
N SER A 97 8.96 -11.02 9.09
CA SER A 97 8.04 -10.11 8.43
C SER A 97 7.60 -10.68 7.09
N ILE A 98 6.29 -10.64 6.82
CA ILE A 98 5.68 -11.12 5.59
C ILE A 98 5.04 -9.92 4.88
N PHE A 99 5.62 -9.51 3.77
CA PHE A 99 5.08 -8.43 2.94
C PHE A 99 4.02 -8.99 1.97
N ILE A 100 2.84 -8.36 1.95
CA ILE A 100 1.72 -8.75 1.10
C ILE A 100 1.26 -7.53 0.31
N SER A 101 1.41 -7.58 -1.00
CA SER A 101 0.76 -6.62 -1.90
C SER A 101 -0.56 -7.22 -2.40
N ILE A 102 -1.70 -6.73 -1.91
CA ILE A 102 -3.02 -7.26 -2.29
C ILE A 102 -3.19 -7.19 -3.82
N GLU A 103 -2.70 -6.13 -4.47
CA GLU A 103 -2.81 -5.95 -5.93
C GLU A 103 -1.97 -6.96 -6.73
N GLU A 104 -0.85 -7.44 -6.16
CA GLU A 104 -0.03 -8.47 -6.78
C GLU A 104 -0.63 -9.86 -6.57
N GLU A 105 -1.27 -10.09 -5.43
CA GLU A 105 -1.75 -11.40 -5.01
C GLU A 105 -3.21 -11.69 -5.45
N LEU A 106 -4.03 -10.65 -5.65
CA LEU A 106 -5.47 -10.78 -5.95
C LEU A 106 -5.92 -9.87 -7.10
N GLU A 107 -7.00 -10.26 -7.76
CA GLU A 107 -7.71 -9.40 -8.72
C GLU A 107 -8.61 -8.43 -7.96
N ILE A 108 -8.15 -7.18 -7.79
CA ILE A 108 -8.83 -6.18 -6.94
C ILE A 108 -10.26 -5.90 -7.38
N SER A 109 -10.54 -5.95 -8.69
CA SER A 109 -11.90 -5.71 -9.21
C SER A 109 -12.94 -6.74 -8.72
N ARG A 110 -12.47 -7.88 -8.23
CA ARG A 110 -13.29 -9.01 -7.75
C ARG A 110 -13.05 -9.32 -6.27
N PHE A 111 -12.34 -8.45 -5.57
CA PHE A 111 -11.97 -8.65 -4.18
C PHE A 111 -13.20 -8.76 -3.28
N GLU A 112 -13.22 -9.79 -2.43
CA GLU A 112 -14.19 -9.97 -1.37
C GLU A 112 -13.49 -10.01 0.00
N PRO A 113 -14.16 -9.59 1.11
CA PRO A 113 -13.54 -9.54 2.44
C PRO A 113 -12.95 -10.88 2.88
N GLU A 114 -13.57 -11.98 2.48
CA GLU A 114 -13.09 -13.33 2.79
C GLU A 114 -11.72 -13.62 2.18
N ASP A 115 -11.42 -13.05 1.01
CA ASP A 115 -10.15 -13.24 0.33
C ASP A 115 -8.97 -12.73 1.18
N PHE A 116 -9.20 -11.71 2.02
CA PHE A 116 -8.18 -11.17 2.92
C PHE A 116 -7.68 -12.23 3.90
N PHE A 117 -8.58 -12.95 4.56
CA PHE A 117 -8.22 -13.97 5.56
C PHE A 117 -7.55 -15.18 4.90
N VAL A 118 -8.06 -15.61 3.75
CA VAL A 118 -7.45 -16.70 2.98
C VAL A 118 -6.05 -16.28 2.51
N LEU A 119 -5.86 -15.02 2.10
CA LEU A 119 -4.56 -14.49 1.70
C LEU A 119 -3.55 -14.52 2.86
N LEU A 120 -3.92 -14.09 4.08
CA LEU A 120 -3.01 -14.14 5.24
C LEU A 120 -2.51 -15.56 5.53
N ILE A 121 -3.43 -16.54 5.54
CA ILE A 121 -3.09 -17.96 5.78
C ILE A 121 -2.14 -18.46 4.69
N THR A 122 -2.50 -18.20 3.42
CA THR A 122 -1.70 -18.57 2.26
C THR A 122 -0.28 -18.03 2.34
N LYS A 123 -0.14 -16.73 2.57
CA LYS A 123 1.17 -16.07 2.58
C LYS A 123 2.05 -16.53 3.74
N LEU A 124 1.46 -16.84 4.90
CA LEU A 124 2.20 -17.47 5.99
C LEU A 124 2.73 -18.84 5.60
N VAL A 125 1.87 -19.71 5.08
CA VAL A 125 2.28 -21.06 4.67
C VAL A 125 3.40 -20.98 3.62
N GLN A 126 3.26 -20.12 2.62
CA GLN A 126 4.28 -19.94 1.57
C GLN A 126 5.61 -19.43 2.12
N GLU A 127 5.58 -18.42 2.99
CA GLU A 127 6.81 -17.88 3.57
C GLU A 127 7.52 -18.96 4.39
N LEU A 128 6.79 -19.69 5.24
CA LEU A 128 7.34 -20.77 6.06
C LEU A 128 7.96 -21.86 5.20
N GLU A 129 7.29 -22.30 4.13
CA GLU A 129 7.84 -23.29 3.22
C GLU A 129 9.09 -22.82 2.50
N GLY A 130 9.12 -21.56 2.05
CA GLY A 130 10.30 -20.95 1.45
C GLY A 130 11.51 -20.92 2.39
N LYS A 131 11.27 -20.98 3.71
CA LYS A 131 12.30 -21.08 4.76
C LYS A 131 12.54 -22.51 5.25
N GLY A 132 11.95 -23.52 4.61
CA GLY A 132 12.11 -24.93 4.97
C GLY A 132 11.36 -25.33 6.26
N ILE A 133 10.31 -24.60 6.61
CA ILE A 133 9.33 -24.99 7.62
C ILE A 133 8.18 -25.71 6.90
N HIS A 134 8.10 -27.02 7.11
CA HIS A 134 7.11 -27.89 6.47
C HIS A 134 6.23 -28.61 7.50
N GLU A 135 6.22 -28.14 8.75
CA GLU A 135 5.47 -28.77 9.82
C GLU A 135 3.99 -28.87 9.45
N ASN A 136 3.52 -30.12 9.35
CA ASN A 136 2.11 -30.40 9.15
C ASN A 136 1.43 -30.46 10.52
N THR A 137 1.14 -29.29 11.09
CA THR A 137 0.53 -29.18 12.43
C THR A 137 -0.92 -29.65 12.41
N GLN A 138 -1.48 -30.01 13.57
CA GLN A 138 -2.89 -30.36 13.67
C GLN A 138 -3.78 -29.18 13.24
N SER A 139 -3.46 -27.97 13.70
CA SER A 139 -4.19 -26.73 13.37
C SER A 139 -4.21 -26.46 11.86
N LEU A 140 -3.10 -26.69 11.16
CA LEU A 140 -3.01 -26.52 9.70
C LEU A 140 -3.86 -27.56 8.95
N ASN A 141 -3.85 -28.81 9.42
CA ASN A 141 -4.73 -29.85 8.88
C ASN A 141 -6.21 -29.52 9.12
N GLU A 142 -6.56 -28.99 10.30
CA GLU A 142 -7.92 -28.56 10.61
C GLU A 142 -8.36 -27.34 9.79
N LEU A 143 -7.46 -26.38 9.54
CA LEU A 143 -7.67 -25.28 8.59
C LEU A 143 -8.00 -25.84 7.21
N ALA A 144 -7.17 -26.77 6.70
CA ALA A 144 -7.41 -27.39 5.40
C ALA A 144 -8.74 -28.16 5.36
N ALA A 145 -9.06 -28.89 6.43
CA ALA A 145 -10.31 -29.64 6.55
C ALA A 145 -11.54 -28.73 6.57
N LEU A 146 -11.44 -27.50 7.10
CA LEU A 146 -12.54 -26.54 7.10
C LEU A 146 -13.02 -26.25 5.68
N PHE A 147 -12.09 -25.99 4.76
CA PHE A 147 -12.39 -25.75 3.34
C PHE A 147 -12.84 -27.02 2.62
N PHE A 148 -12.38 -28.21 3.05
CA PHE A 148 -12.79 -29.50 2.47
C PHE A 148 -14.06 -30.13 3.04
N SER A 149 -14.66 -29.54 4.07
CA SER A 149 -15.92 -30.02 4.64
C SER A 149 -17.04 -30.05 3.58
N ASP A 150 -16.94 -29.20 2.56
CA ASP A 150 -17.80 -29.20 1.40
C ASP A 150 -17.28 -30.14 0.30
N LYS A 151 -18.13 -31.09 -0.10
CA LYS A 151 -17.81 -32.10 -1.13
C LYS A 151 -17.60 -31.46 -2.51
N GLU A 152 -18.25 -30.34 -2.81
CA GLU A 152 -18.10 -29.63 -4.08
C GLU A 152 -16.75 -28.91 -4.14
N VAL A 153 -16.35 -28.24 -3.05
CA VAL A 153 -15.02 -27.63 -2.91
C VAL A 153 -13.93 -28.68 -3.13
N LYS A 154 -14.07 -29.83 -2.46
CA LYS A 154 -13.11 -30.94 -2.59
C LYS A 154 -12.97 -31.44 -4.02
N LYS A 155 -14.09 -31.57 -4.74
CA LYS A 155 -14.11 -32.05 -6.12
C LYS A 155 -13.45 -31.04 -7.06
N GLU A 156 -13.81 -29.76 -6.97
CA GLU A 156 -13.26 -28.75 -7.88
C GLU A 156 -11.78 -28.46 -7.64
N ILE A 157 -11.31 -28.39 -6.38
CA ILE A 157 -9.87 -28.25 -6.08
C ILE A 157 -9.10 -29.45 -6.65
N SER A 158 -9.65 -30.66 -6.56
CA SER A 158 -9.02 -31.84 -7.14
C SER A 158 -9.01 -31.84 -8.68
N GLU A 159 -9.94 -31.11 -9.31
CA GLU A 159 -10.03 -30.97 -10.77
C GLU A 159 -9.16 -29.83 -11.30
N ALA A 160 -9.07 -28.70 -10.60
CA ALA A 160 -8.23 -27.56 -10.94
C ALA A 160 -6.73 -27.86 -10.83
N ASN A 161 -6.34 -28.79 -9.96
CA ASN A 161 -4.95 -29.23 -9.79
C ASN A 161 -4.56 -30.44 -10.68
N LYS A 162 -5.40 -30.83 -11.66
CA LYS A 162 -5.11 -31.97 -12.55
C LYS A 162 -3.92 -31.75 -13.48
N GLU A 163 -3.53 -30.51 -13.75
CA GLU A 163 -2.43 -30.19 -14.68
C GLU A 163 -1.06 -30.04 -14.00
N GLU A 164 -0.99 -30.00 -12.66
CA GLU A 164 0.26 -30.00 -11.88
C GLU A 164 0.15 -30.89 -10.63
N LEU A 165 0.21 -32.20 -10.82
CA LEU A 165 0.90 -33.21 -9.97
C LEU A 165 0.30 -34.59 -10.31
N GLU A 166 1.07 -35.41 -11.03
CA GLU A 166 0.92 -36.86 -10.93
C GLU A 166 1.40 -37.31 -9.54
N ALA A 167 0.58 -37.12 -8.51
CA ALA A 167 0.82 -37.74 -7.21
C ALA A 167 -0.51 -38.12 -6.57
N LYS A 168 -0.75 -39.43 -6.49
CA LYS A 168 -1.71 -40.03 -5.57
C LYS A 168 -1.52 -39.46 -4.16
N ILE A 169 -2.63 -39.21 -3.45
CA ILE A 169 -2.89 -39.36 -2.00
C ILE A 169 -3.93 -38.30 -1.58
N SER A 170 -4.73 -38.64 -0.56
CA SER A 170 -5.88 -37.95 0.05
C SER A 170 -6.08 -36.46 -0.23
N GLY A 171 -7.35 -36.05 -0.39
CA GLY A 171 -7.74 -34.67 -0.64
C GLY A 171 -7.13 -33.61 0.30
N GLU A 172 -6.84 -33.94 1.56
CA GLU A 172 -6.14 -33.05 2.51
C GLU A 172 -4.79 -32.51 1.97
N LEU A 173 -4.04 -33.33 1.23
CA LEU A 173 -2.78 -32.89 0.59
C LEU A 173 -3.00 -31.89 -0.56
N GLY A 174 -4.17 -31.92 -1.21
CA GLY A 174 -4.48 -31.06 -2.36
C GLY A 174 -4.67 -29.58 -1.99
N PHE A 175 -5.27 -29.28 -0.85
CA PHE A 175 -5.43 -27.88 -0.39
C PHE A 175 -4.22 -27.38 0.39
N MET A 176 -3.47 -28.29 1.02
CA MET A 176 -2.13 -27.97 1.47
C MET A 176 -1.28 -27.52 0.29
N ASN A 177 -1.26 -28.27 -0.81
CA ASN A 177 -0.60 -27.84 -2.04
C ASN A 177 -1.17 -26.52 -2.60
N PHE A 178 -2.47 -26.24 -2.45
CA PHE A 178 -3.07 -24.96 -2.82
C PHE A 178 -2.47 -23.77 -2.05
N PHE A 179 -2.30 -23.87 -0.73
CA PHE A 179 -1.65 -22.81 0.04
C PHE A 179 -0.16 -22.69 -0.29
N ARG A 180 0.51 -23.81 -0.50
CA ARG A 180 1.95 -23.92 -0.77
C ARG A 180 2.36 -23.37 -2.14
N LEU A 181 1.55 -23.62 -3.16
CA LEU A 181 1.83 -23.19 -4.53
C LEU A 181 1.37 -21.74 -4.74
N GLY A 182 2.31 -20.81 -4.53
CA GLY A 182 2.26 -19.35 -4.82
C GLY A 182 1.19 -18.86 -5.82
N GLY A 183 1.16 -19.45 -7.02
CA GLY A 183 0.30 -19.00 -8.13
C GLY A 183 -1.13 -19.52 -8.11
N GLY A 184 -1.45 -20.53 -7.29
CA GLY A 184 -2.77 -21.17 -7.28
C GLY A 184 -3.87 -20.27 -6.73
N LEU A 185 -3.58 -19.50 -5.67
CA LEU A 185 -4.54 -18.65 -4.99
C LEU A 185 -5.04 -17.51 -5.90
N LYS A 186 -4.13 -16.76 -6.52
CA LYS A 186 -4.49 -15.68 -7.44
C LYS A 186 -5.35 -16.20 -8.58
N ASN A 187 -4.97 -17.31 -9.21
CA ASN A 187 -5.72 -17.88 -10.33
C ASN A 187 -7.12 -18.35 -9.91
N ILE A 188 -7.25 -18.95 -8.73
CA ILE A 188 -8.53 -19.45 -8.21
C ILE A 188 -9.45 -18.29 -7.80
N LEU A 189 -8.95 -17.33 -7.00
CA LEU A 189 -9.73 -16.20 -6.50
C LEU A 189 -9.95 -15.08 -7.54
N ALA A 190 -9.13 -14.98 -8.58
CA ALA A 190 -9.32 -14.01 -9.66
C ALA A 190 -10.48 -14.38 -10.61
N GLY A 191 -10.87 -15.66 -10.68
CA GLY A 191 -11.97 -16.10 -11.53
C GLY A 191 -13.35 -16.00 -10.86
N GLU A 192 -14.42 -15.84 -11.64
CA GLU A 192 -15.79 -16.22 -11.23
C GLU A 192 -15.91 -17.75 -11.25
N THR A 193 -14.97 -18.42 -10.59
CA THR A 193 -15.01 -19.86 -10.46
C THR A 193 -16.01 -20.22 -9.38
N LYS A 194 -16.67 -21.36 -9.56
CA LYS A 194 -17.44 -21.97 -8.49
C LYS A 194 -16.58 -22.19 -7.24
N THR A 195 -15.30 -22.51 -7.42
CA THR A 195 -14.33 -22.73 -6.34
C THR A 195 -14.12 -21.47 -5.49
N ALA A 196 -13.86 -20.31 -6.10
CA ALA A 196 -13.72 -19.04 -5.37
C ALA A 196 -15.00 -18.71 -4.60
N THR A 197 -16.16 -18.89 -5.23
CA THR A 197 -17.46 -18.65 -4.61
C THR A 197 -17.65 -19.52 -3.37
N LEU A 198 -17.34 -20.81 -3.46
CA LEU A 198 -17.46 -21.74 -2.35
C LEU A 198 -16.43 -21.46 -1.25
N ILE A 199 -15.18 -21.13 -1.59
CA ILE A 199 -14.15 -20.75 -0.59
C ILE A 199 -14.62 -19.53 0.20
N ARG A 200 -15.16 -18.51 -0.48
CA ARG A 200 -15.71 -17.31 0.16
C ARG A 200 -16.92 -17.66 1.02
N GLU A 201 -17.82 -18.52 0.55
CA GLU A 201 -18.98 -18.96 1.32
C GLU A 201 -18.60 -19.74 2.59
N VAL A 202 -17.65 -20.67 2.49
CA VAL A 202 -17.12 -21.43 3.63
C VAL A 202 -16.45 -20.49 4.61
N THR A 203 -15.62 -19.56 4.13
CA THR A 203 -14.95 -18.55 4.96
C THR A 203 -15.97 -17.71 5.71
N ARG A 204 -16.97 -17.18 5.02
CA ARG A 204 -18.03 -16.34 5.61
C ARG A 204 -18.83 -17.10 6.68
N LYS A 205 -19.26 -18.33 6.38
CA LYS A 205 -20.04 -19.16 7.32
C LYS A 205 -19.25 -19.57 8.56
N ASN A 206 -17.94 -19.72 8.43
CA ASN A 206 -17.07 -20.26 9.48
C ASN A 206 -16.05 -19.25 9.99
N LEU A 207 -16.27 -17.94 9.79
CA LEU A 207 -15.24 -16.91 10.00
C LEU A 207 -14.59 -17.00 11.38
N LEU A 208 -15.37 -17.09 12.45
CA LEU A 208 -14.82 -17.18 13.81
C LEU A 208 -13.99 -18.46 14.04
N ARG A 209 -14.43 -19.59 13.47
CA ARG A 209 -13.69 -20.86 13.55
C ARG A 209 -12.40 -20.80 12.73
N LEU A 210 -12.44 -20.16 11.56
CA LEU A 210 -11.25 -19.90 10.73
C LEU A 210 -10.21 -19.09 11.51
N ILE A 211 -10.63 -17.99 12.16
CA ILE A 211 -9.74 -17.16 12.98
C ILE A 211 -9.16 -17.94 14.15
N GLN A 212 -9.98 -18.72 14.85
CA GLN A 212 -9.49 -19.58 15.93
C GLN A 212 -8.41 -20.53 15.44
N LEU A 213 -8.69 -21.28 14.37
CA LEU A 213 -7.75 -22.22 13.79
C LEU A 213 -6.47 -21.56 13.27
N PHE A 214 -6.58 -20.35 12.71
CA PHE A 214 -5.42 -19.60 12.26
C PHE A 214 -4.58 -19.10 13.44
N ASN A 215 -5.20 -18.70 14.54
CA ASN A 215 -4.49 -18.36 15.78
C ASN A 215 -3.79 -19.57 16.40
N ASP A 216 -4.45 -20.74 16.40
CA ASP A 216 -3.84 -22.00 16.84
C ASP A 216 -2.62 -22.32 15.95
N TYR A 217 -2.76 -22.15 14.63
CA TYR A 217 -1.65 -22.36 13.70
C TYR A 217 -0.49 -21.39 13.91
N LEU A 218 -0.78 -20.09 14.09
CA LEU A 218 0.23 -19.09 14.46
C LEU A 218 0.95 -19.46 15.76
N SER A 219 0.23 -20.00 16.74
CA SER A 219 0.83 -20.48 17.99
C SER A 219 1.75 -21.67 17.77
N ASP A 220 1.34 -22.65 16.97
CA ASP A 220 2.13 -23.86 16.70
C ASP A 220 3.47 -23.51 16.04
N ILE A 221 3.46 -22.64 15.03
CA ILE A 221 4.65 -22.34 14.22
C ILE A 221 5.57 -21.29 14.84
N ARG A 222 5.11 -20.51 15.84
CA ARG A 222 5.93 -19.48 16.50
C ARG A 222 7.20 -20.04 17.11
N GLN A 223 7.09 -21.17 17.80
CA GLN A 223 8.25 -21.79 18.44
C GLN A 223 9.30 -22.18 17.38
N GLU A 224 8.87 -22.74 16.26
CA GLU A 224 9.77 -23.11 15.17
C GLU A 224 10.42 -21.90 14.50
N VAL A 225 9.68 -20.80 14.30
CA VAL A 225 10.22 -19.52 13.80
C VAL A 225 11.36 -19.01 14.68
N ILE A 226 11.20 -19.08 16.00
CA ILE A 226 12.22 -18.69 16.99
C ILE A 226 13.42 -19.65 16.96
N GLU A 227 13.17 -20.97 17.02
CA GLU A 227 14.21 -21.99 17.05
C GLU A 227 15.08 -21.98 15.79
N LYS A 228 14.47 -21.73 14.62
CA LYS A 228 15.17 -21.57 13.34
C LYS A 228 15.76 -20.18 13.13
N LYS A 229 15.63 -19.26 14.10
CA LYS A 229 16.15 -17.89 14.05
C LYS A 229 15.66 -17.13 12.82
N LEU A 230 14.38 -17.31 12.47
CA LEU A 230 13.74 -16.56 11.39
C LEU A 230 13.16 -15.24 11.90
N GLY A 231 12.88 -15.15 13.20
CA GLY A 231 12.40 -13.98 13.91
C GLY A 231 12.03 -14.36 15.35
N ASN A 232 11.79 -13.36 16.20
CA ASN A 232 11.30 -13.55 17.57
C ASN A 232 9.76 -13.54 17.66
N ASP A 233 9.07 -13.04 16.63
CA ASP A 233 7.62 -13.17 16.42
C ASP A 233 7.30 -12.93 14.92
N ILE A 234 6.02 -12.86 14.54
CA ILE A 234 5.57 -12.71 13.16
C ILE A 234 4.88 -11.36 12.95
N LEU A 235 5.17 -10.72 11.81
CA LEU A 235 4.60 -9.44 11.41
C LEU A 235 4.08 -9.50 9.97
N PHE A 236 2.79 -9.27 9.76
CA PHE A 236 2.26 -9.00 8.43
C PHE A 236 2.37 -7.53 8.08
N VAL A 237 2.90 -7.23 6.89
CA VAL A 237 2.89 -5.90 6.29
C VAL A 237 2.05 -5.97 5.03
N VAL A 238 0.81 -5.48 5.11
CA VAL A 238 -0.19 -5.59 4.04
C VAL A 238 -0.36 -4.24 3.35
N ASP A 239 -0.11 -4.19 2.05
CA ASP A 239 -0.22 -3.00 1.20
C ASP A 239 -1.17 -3.21 0.02
N GLY A 240 -1.56 -2.13 -0.65
CA GLY A 240 -2.35 -2.21 -1.88
C GLY A 240 -3.85 -2.37 -1.68
N SER A 241 -4.39 -1.94 -0.53
CA SER A 241 -5.85 -1.93 -0.33
C SER A 241 -6.54 -0.74 -1.01
N GLU A 242 -5.78 0.19 -1.60
CA GLU A 242 -6.32 1.42 -2.18
C GLU A 242 -7.30 1.24 -3.34
N LYS A 243 -7.17 0.18 -4.13
CA LYS A 243 -8.09 -0.07 -5.25
C LYS A 243 -9.34 -0.84 -4.83
N ILE A 244 -9.42 -1.33 -3.59
CA ILE A 244 -10.58 -2.04 -3.07
C ILE A 244 -11.78 -1.09 -3.01
N THR A 245 -12.96 -1.59 -3.38
CA THR A 245 -14.19 -0.80 -3.34
C THR A 245 -14.58 -0.49 -1.90
N PHE A 246 -15.22 0.66 -1.75
CA PHE A 246 -15.51 1.25 -0.44
C PHE A 246 -16.34 0.34 0.48
N ASP A 247 -17.31 -0.40 -0.07
CA ASP A 247 -18.18 -1.32 0.65
C ASP A 247 -17.40 -2.51 1.26
N LYS A 248 -16.44 -3.06 0.51
CA LYS A 248 -15.60 -4.18 0.96
C LYS A 248 -14.63 -3.74 2.04
N TYR A 249 -14.06 -2.55 1.86
CA TYR A 249 -13.26 -1.90 2.90
C TYR A 249 -14.05 -1.69 4.20
N GLU A 250 -15.25 -1.10 4.10
CA GLU A 250 -16.11 -0.84 5.27
C GLU A 250 -16.42 -2.15 6.01
N THR A 251 -16.60 -3.24 5.25
CA THR A 251 -16.83 -4.56 5.83
C THR A 251 -15.61 -5.02 6.64
N LEU A 252 -14.41 -5.03 6.04
CA LEU A 252 -13.18 -5.48 6.72
C LEU A 252 -12.78 -4.63 7.92
N PHE A 253 -12.70 -3.31 7.73
CA PHE A 253 -12.03 -2.42 8.67
C PHE A 253 -12.97 -1.67 9.62
N VAL A 254 -14.29 -1.74 9.40
CA VAL A 254 -15.27 -1.04 10.24
C VAL A 254 -16.28 -2.02 10.83
N LYS A 255 -16.98 -2.80 10.01
CA LYS A 255 -18.02 -3.74 10.48
C LYS A 255 -17.41 -4.95 11.18
N ASP A 256 -16.43 -5.58 10.53
CA ASP A 256 -15.77 -6.80 11.00
C ASP A 256 -14.40 -6.53 11.62
N ALA A 257 -14.14 -5.29 12.06
CA ALA A 257 -12.86 -4.89 12.65
C ALA A 257 -12.45 -5.79 13.83
N ASN A 258 -13.40 -6.25 14.64
CA ASN A 258 -13.13 -7.18 15.75
C ASN A 258 -12.53 -8.52 15.29
N VAL A 259 -12.85 -8.97 14.07
CA VAL A 259 -12.28 -10.19 13.48
C VAL A 259 -10.80 -9.98 13.18
N LEU A 260 -10.43 -8.83 12.62
CA LEU A 260 -9.03 -8.45 12.40
C LEU A 260 -8.26 -8.28 13.72
N LEU A 261 -8.90 -7.65 14.71
CA LEU A 261 -8.30 -7.47 16.05
C LEU A 261 -8.10 -8.79 16.78
N GLY A 262 -8.96 -9.78 16.53
CA GLY A 262 -8.89 -11.12 17.13
C GLY A 262 -7.79 -12.01 16.54
N LEU A 263 -7.04 -11.56 15.52
CA LEU A 263 -5.88 -12.28 15.01
C LEU A 263 -4.69 -12.15 15.96
N ASN A 264 -4.13 -13.29 16.37
CA ASN A 264 -3.00 -13.34 17.30
C ASN A 264 -1.67 -13.13 16.56
N VAL A 265 -1.48 -12.01 15.86
CA VAL A 265 -0.28 -11.66 15.09
C VAL A 265 -0.13 -10.15 14.93
N ASN A 266 1.09 -9.63 14.84
CA ASN A 266 1.32 -8.21 14.58
C ASN A 266 1.01 -7.88 13.11
N MET A 267 0.39 -6.73 12.86
CA MET A 267 -0.01 -6.32 11.51
C MET A 267 0.17 -4.83 11.29
N ILE A 268 0.76 -4.46 10.16
CA ILE A 268 0.66 -3.14 9.54
C ILE A 268 -0.23 -3.27 8.31
N MET A 269 -1.33 -2.54 8.25
CA MET A 269 -2.28 -2.59 7.14
C MET A 269 -2.40 -1.21 6.51
N SER A 270 -1.98 -1.11 5.25
CA SER A 270 -2.14 0.10 4.46
C SER A 270 -3.60 0.28 4.05
N VAL A 271 -4.14 1.49 4.22
CA VAL A 271 -5.50 1.88 3.85
C VAL A 271 -5.51 3.23 3.16
N ARG A 272 -6.54 3.49 2.34
CA ARG A 272 -6.76 4.81 1.76
C ARG A 272 -7.05 5.88 2.82
N ILE A 273 -6.76 7.13 2.48
CA ILE A 273 -6.96 8.27 3.38
C ILE A 273 -8.42 8.54 3.76
N ASP A 274 -9.38 8.34 2.85
CA ASP A 274 -10.82 8.49 3.13
C ASP A 274 -11.32 7.42 4.11
N ALA A 275 -10.73 6.24 3.98
CA ALA A 275 -11.02 5.02 4.71
C ALA A 275 -10.42 5.09 6.13
N PHE A 276 -9.23 5.67 6.28
CA PHE A 276 -8.62 6.02 7.56
C PHE A 276 -9.56 6.85 8.44
N TYR A 277 -10.12 7.94 7.90
CA TYR A 277 -11.02 8.82 8.66
C TYR A 277 -12.36 8.18 9.05
N GLN A 278 -12.71 7.04 8.46
CA GLN A 278 -13.86 6.27 8.90
C GLN A 278 -13.52 5.26 9.98
N ILE A 279 -12.38 4.58 9.88
CA ILE A 279 -11.84 3.78 10.98
C ILE A 279 -11.72 4.66 12.22
N GLU A 280 -11.18 5.87 12.08
CA GLU A 280 -11.01 6.81 13.19
C GLU A 280 -12.34 7.14 13.89
N LYS A 281 -13.45 7.17 13.14
CA LYS A 281 -14.81 7.39 13.69
C LYS A 281 -15.44 6.14 14.28
N SER A 282 -14.93 4.95 13.96
CA SER A 282 -15.46 3.69 14.47
C SER A 282 -15.29 3.61 16.00
N PRO A 283 -16.25 3.03 16.75
CA PRO A 283 -16.06 2.75 18.17
C PRO A 283 -15.00 1.66 18.40
N ILE A 284 -14.78 0.77 17.43
CA ILE A 284 -13.74 -0.25 17.49
C ILE A 284 -12.41 0.38 17.09
N LYS A 285 -11.40 0.31 17.95
CA LYS A 285 -10.10 0.95 17.74
C LYS A 285 -9.02 -0.08 17.44
N PHE A 286 -8.27 0.19 16.38
CA PHE A 286 -6.97 -0.41 16.12
C PHE A 286 -5.93 0.16 17.11
N THR A 287 -4.87 -0.60 17.36
CA THR A 287 -3.82 -0.26 18.35
C THR A 287 -3.25 1.14 18.09
N SER A 288 -2.91 1.41 16.83
CA SER A 288 -2.39 2.72 16.42
C SER A 288 -2.68 3.00 14.95
N GLN A 289 -2.62 4.28 14.58
CA GLN A 289 -2.95 4.73 13.23
C GLN A 289 -2.01 5.87 12.83
N TYR A 290 -1.40 5.76 11.65
CA TYR A 290 -0.41 6.72 11.15
C TYR A 290 -0.72 7.15 9.73
N ILE A 291 -0.42 8.42 9.40
CA ILE A 291 -0.56 8.96 8.04
C ILE A 291 0.81 9.38 7.54
N VAL A 292 1.21 8.91 6.36
CA VAL A 292 2.36 9.42 5.61
C VAL A 292 2.03 10.82 5.09
N PRO A 293 2.72 11.86 5.58
CA PRO A 293 2.42 13.24 5.23
C PRO A 293 3.06 13.63 3.88
N MET A 294 2.47 14.64 3.26
CA MET A 294 3.10 15.36 2.14
C MET A 294 4.32 16.15 2.60
N ILE A 295 5.22 16.41 1.65
CA ILE A 295 6.45 17.15 1.91
C ILE A 295 6.19 18.64 1.74
N ARG A 296 6.56 19.43 2.73
CA ARG A 296 6.54 20.89 2.67
C ARG A 296 7.68 21.40 1.77
N THR A 297 7.36 22.06 0.66
CA THR A 297 8.32 22.43 -0.41
C THR A 297 9.05 23.74 -0.17
N GLU A 298 8.79 24.42 0.95
CA GLU A 298 9.31 25.74 1.26
C GLU A 298 10.79 25.73 1.65
N THR A 299 11.32 24.58 2.08
CA THR A 299 12.71 24.46 2.52
C THR A 299 13.66 24.05 1.39
N PRO A 300 14.91 24.54 1.37
CA PRO A 300 15.92 24.10 0.41
C PRO A 300 16.17 22.59 0.44
N ALA A 301 16.15 21.98 1.63
CA ALA A 301 16.33 20.53 1.80
C ALA A 301 15.21 19.72 1.14
N ALA A 302 13.95 20.14 1.33
CA ALA A 302 12.81 19.50 0.67
C ALA A 302 12.89 19.61 -0.86
N ARG A 303 13.25 20.79 -1.38
CA ARG A 303 13.44 20.99 -2.82
C ARG A 303 14.56 20.13 -3.37
N ALA A 304 15.69 20.02 -2.66
CA ALA A 304 16.80 19.16 -3.06
C ALA A 304 16.39 17.68 -3.11
N ALA A 305 15.71 17.17 -2.07
CA ALA A 305 15.26 15.78 -2.03
C ALA A 305 14.25 15.46 -3.16
N LEU A 306 13.30 16.36 -3.43
CA LEU A 306 12.34 16.21 -4.53
C LEU A 306 13.03 16.33 -5.91
N CYS A 307 14.06 17.18 -6.04
CA CYS A 307 14.90 17.22 -7.23
C CYS A 307 15.64 15.89 -7.44
N ASP A 308 16.18 15.30 -6.38
CA ASP A 308 16.92 14.04 -6.45
C ASP A 308 16.03 12.89 -6.93
N ILE A 309 14.76 12.84 -6.48
CA ILE A 309 13.78 11.87 -6.98
C ILE A 309 13.66 11.93 -8.51
N ILE A 310 13.65 13.12 -9.10
CA ILE A 310 13.53 13.29 -10.56
C ILE A 310 14.86 13.03 -11.25
N THR A 311 15.94 13.63 -10.77
CA THR A 311 17.26 13.59 -11.43
C THR A 311 17.99 12.26 -11.30
N LYS A 312 17.64 11.42 -10.31
CA LYS A 312 18.04 10.02 -10.30
C LYS A 312 17.40 9.22 -11.43
N ARG A 313 16.22 9.61 -11.91
CA ARG A 313 15.48 8.87 -12.96
C ARG A 313 15.79 9.35 -14.35
N ILE A 314 15.84 10.66 -14.57
CA ILE A 314 16.05 11.27 -15.89
C ILE A 314 17.23 12.23 -15.86
N ASP A 315 17.98 12.29 -16.96
CA ASP A 315 19.14 13.16 -17.06
C ASP A 315 18.70 14.65 -17.07
N PHE A 316 19.07 15.37 -16.01
CA PHE A 316 18.67 16.75 -15.80
C PHE A 316 19.05 17.64 -16.99
N ASN A 317 20.31 17.56 -17.41
CA ASN A 317 20.84 18.40 -18.47
C ASN A 317 20.22 18.10 -19.82
N THR A 318 19.69 16.89 -20.05
CA THR A 318 18.97 16.49 -21.26
C THR A 318 17.56 17.07 -21.31
N PHE A 319 16.83 17.08 -20.19
CA PHE A 319 15.41 17.43 -20.19
C PHE A 319 15.07 18.82 -19.69
N PHE A 320 15.84 19.43 -18.78
CA PHE A 320 15.54 20.73 -18.19
C PHE A 320 16.44 21.84 -18.74
N ALA A 321 15.89 23.05 -18.89
CA ALA A 321 16.66 24.22 -19.27
C ALA A 321 17.51 24.75 -18.10
N ASP A 322 16.93 24.73 -16.90
CA ASP A 322 17.49 25.30 -15.68
C ASP A 322 16.84 24.68 -14.44
N ARG A 323 17.38 24.98 -13.26
CA ARG A 323 16.84 24.51 -11.98
C ARG A 323 15.50 25.15 -11.65
N ASP A 324 15.24 26.37 -12.11
CA ASP A 324 13.98 27.07 -11.86
C ASP A 324 12.79 26.35 -12.50
N SER A 325 13.00 25.72 -13.65
CA SER A 325 12.00 24.92 -14.34
C SER A 325 11.63 23.66 -13.54
N LEU A 326 12.61 22.97 -12.95
CA LEU A 326 12.33 21.82 -12.07
C LEU A 326 11.73 22.27 -10.73
N ASN A 327 12.20 23.37 -10.16
CA ASN A 327 11.62 23.97 -8.95
C ASN A 327 10.16 24.35 -9.16
N ALA A 328 9.79 24.87 -10.34
CA ALA A 328 8.39 25.14 -10.67
C ALA A 328 7.53 23.87 -10.65
N CYS A 329 8.02 22.75 -11.20
CA CYS A 329 7.33 21.46 -11.10
C CYS A 329 7.12 21.03 -9.64
N ILE A 330 8.14 21.21 -8.80
CA ILE A 330 8.11 20.88 -7.37
C ILE A 330 7.10 21.76 -6.63
N ASP A 331 7.14 23.06 -6.84
CA ASP A 331 6.22 24.01 -6.18
C ASP A 331 4.76 23.73 -6.56
N PHE A 332 4.48 23.47 -7.84
CA PHE A 332 3.13 23.11 -8.28
C PHE A 332 2.68 21.72 -7.82
N SER A 333 3.61 20.81 -7.51
CA SER A 333 3.25 19.50 -6.96
C SER A 333 2.71 19.55 -5.53
N GLY A 334 2.99 20.63 -4.78
CA GLY A 334 2.70 20.70 -3.34
C GLY A 334 3.41 19.61 -2.54
N GLY A 335 4.56 19.12 -3.02
CA GLY A 335 5.30 18.01 -2.42
C GLY A 335 4.61 16.65 -2.53
N CYS A 336 3.56 16.53 -3.35
CA CYS A 336 2.99 15.26 -3.76
C CYS A 336 3.84 14.64 -4.86
N ILE A 337 4.52 13.54 -4.54
CA ILE A 337 5.43 12.86 -5.46
C ILE A 337 4.70 12.39 -6.73
N ARG A 338 3.49 11.84 -6.60
CA ARG A 338 2.66 11.46 -7.76
C ARG A 338 2.30 12.65 -8.64
N GLN A 339 1.96 13.79 -8.04
CA GLN A 339 1.67 15.01 -8.79
C GLN A 339 2.94 15.57 -9.46
N LEU A 340 4.09 15.50 -8.79
CA LEU A 340 5.38 15.87 -9.36
C LEU A 340 5.70 15.04 -10.60
N PHE A 341 5.56 13.71 -10.53
CA PHE A 341 5.69 12.84 -11.70
C PHE A 341 4.70 13.18 -12.81
N ARG A 342 3.43 13.44 -12.47
CA ARG A 342 2.41 13.85 -13.45
C ARG A 342 2.81 15.12 -14.20
N ILE A 343 3.29 16.15 -13.49
CA ILE A 343 3.75 17.41 -14.09
C ILE A 343 4.97 17.15 -14.98
N VAL A 344 6.01 16.49 -14.45
CA VAL A 344 7.25 16.22 -15.19
C VAL A 344 6.96 15.39 -16.45
N ASN A 345 6.18 14.31 -16.33
CA ASN A 345 5.81 13.47 -17.47
C ASN A 345 5.04 14.25 -18.55
N ALA A 346 4.07 15.07 -18.15
CA ALA A 346 3.31 15.90 -19.07
C ALA A 346 4.21 16.94 -19.77
N THR A 347 5.18 17.53 -19.08
CA THR A 347 6.15 18.44 -19.72
C THR A 347 7.08 17.73 -20.70
N ILE A 348 7.52 16.49 -20.41
CA ILE A 348 8.26 15.63 -21.35
C ILE A 348 7.41 15.34 -22.59
N ARG A 349 6.13 14.98 -22.42
CA ARG A 349 5.20 14.74 -23.54
C ARG A 349 5.00 15.99 -24.40
N LYS A 350 4.79 17.15 -23.77
CA LYS A 350 4.57 18.43 -24.45
C LYS A 350 5.79 18.92 -25.24
N THR A 351 6.99 18.68 -24.71
CA THR A 351 8.25 18.95 -25.40
C THR A 351 8.66 17.85 -26.38
N ARG A 352 7.94 16.71 -26.38
CA ARG A 352 8.30 15.46 -27.06
C ARG A 352 9.69 14.92 -26.62
N GLY A 353 10.20 15.39 -25.48
CA GLY A 353 11.55 15.17 -25.00
C GLY A 353 12.66 15.67 -25.94
N THR A 354 12.34 16.43 -26.99
CA THR A 354 13.33 16.96 -27.95
C THR A 354 13.73 18.41 -27.67
N ARG A 355 12.91 19.13 -26.89
CA ARG A 355 13.19 20.48 -26.40
C ARG A 355 13.34 20.46 -24.88
N LYS A 356 14.13 21.38 -24.34
CA LYS A 356 14.24 21.55 -22.88
C LYS A 356 12.90 22.00 -22.30
N ILE A 357 12.60 21.50 -21.11
CA ILE A 357 11.52 21.96 -20.25
C ILE A 357 11.97 23.30 -19.65
N THR A 358 11.25 24.36 -20.01
CA THR A 358 11.38 25.70 -19.43
C THR A 358 10.23 25.96 -18.46
N ARG A 359 10.34 26.98 -17.62
CA ARG A 359 9.25 27.42 -16.74
C ARG A 359 7.93 27.65 -17.48
N ASP A 360 7.96 28.29 -18.65
CA ASP A 360 6.75 28.52 -19.46
C ASP A 360 6.06 27.22 -19.87
N VAL A 361 6.84 26.17 -20.22
CA VAL A 361 6.28 24.85 -20.54
C VAL A 361 5.60 24.24 -19.31
N VAL A 362 6.22 24.36 -18.14
CA VAL A 362 5.63 23.90 -16.87
C VAL A 362 4.32 24.61 -16.59
N GLU A 363 4.29 25.94 -16.72
CA GLU A 363 3.09 26.73 -16.46
C GLU A 363 1.94 26.37 -17.41
N GLN A 364 2.21 26.16 -18.70
CA GLN A 364 1.19 25.73 -19.64
C GLN A 364 0.64 24.32 -19.32
N VAL A 365 1.49 23.38 -18.88
CA VAL A 365 1.05 22.05 -18.45
C VAL A 365 0.22 22.12 -17.17
N VAL A 366 0.63 22.98 -16.24
CA VAL A 366 -0.09 23.21 -14.97
C VAL A 366 -1.48 23.79 -15.23
N ASP A 367 -1.63 24.69 -16.20
CA ASP A 367 -2.93 25.24 -16.57
C ASP A 367 -3.85 24.17 -17.18
N GLU A 368 -3.31 23.27 -18.02
CA GLU A 368 -4.04 22.11 -18.56
C GLU A 368 -4.52 21.16 -17.44
N ILE A 369 -3.63 20.83 -16.49
CA ILE A 369 -3.97 19.98 -15.34
C ILE A 369 -5.00 20.68 -14.44
N GLY A 370 -4.83 21.97 -14.20
CA GLY A 370 -5.73 22.79 -13.38
C GLY A 370 -7.13 22.89 -13.95
N ASN A 371 -7.25 23.02 -15.27
CA ASN A 371 -8.56 22.99 -15.93
C ASN A 371 -9.29 21.66 -15.66
N THR A 372 -8.61 20.52 -15.83
CA THR A 372 -9.21 19.21 -15.53
C THR A 372 -9.58 19.06 -14.06
N MET A 373 -8.74 19.54 -13.13
CA MET A 373 -9.07 19.54 -11.69
C MET A 373 -10.32 20.37 -11.42
N ARG A 374 -10.45 21.54 -12.03
CA ARG A 374 -11.60 22.42 -11.84
C ARG A 374 -12.88 21.85 -12.42
N GLU A 375 -12.82 21.19 -13.58
CA GLU A 375 -13.96 20.50 -14.21
C GLU A 375 -14.47 19.33 -13.35
N SER A 376 -13.63 18.76 -12.50
CA SER A 376 -14.01 17.64 -11.61
C SER A 376 -14.78 18.05 -10.34
N ILE A 377 -14.96 19.36 -10.09
CA ILE A 377 -15.61 19.86 -8.87
C ILE A 377 -16.85 20.71 -9.16
N ASP A 378 -17.90 20.51 -8.35
CA ASP A 378 -19.14 21.27 -8.42
C ASP A 378 -19.14 22.52 -7.51
N LYS A 379 -20.24 23.30 -7.54
CA LYS A 379 -20.39 24.52 -6.73
C LYS A 379 -20.19 24.28 -5.24
N THR A 380 -20.63 23.13 -4.76
CA THR A 380 -20.60 22.79 -3.35
C THR A 380 -19.21 22.40 -2.88
N TYR A 381 -18.35 21.87 -3.76
CA TYR A 381 -16.92 21.74 -3.50
C TYR A 381 -16.26 23.12 -3.43
N VAL A 382 -16.59 24.02 -4.36
CA VAL A 382 -16.04 25.39 -4.38
C VAL A 382 -16.37 26.15 -3.08
N GLU A 383 -17.56 25.97 -2.53
CA GLU A 383 -17.94 26.55 -1.22
C GLU A 383 -17.02 26.07 -0.07
N VAL A 384 -16.73 24.77 0.00
CA VAL A 384 -15.79 24.21 1.00
C VAL A 384 -14.38 24.72 0.76
N LEU A 385 -13.95 24.84 -0.50
CA LEU A 385 -12.62 25.37 -0.82
C LEU A 385 -12.46 26.84 -0.43
N LYS A 386 -13.52 27.65 -0.59
CA LYS A 386 -13.55 29.06 -0.20
C LYS A 386 -13.58 29.28 1.31
N SER A 387 -14.19 28.37 2.08
CA SER A 387 -14.22 28.51 3.55
C SER A 387 -12.80 28.48 4.14
N GLY A 388 -11.89 27.73 3.50
CA GLY A 388 -10.53 27.50 3.99
C GLY A 388 -10.48 26.66 5.27
N ASP A 389 -11.63 26.12 5.70
CA ASP A 389 -11.75 25.27 6.88
C ASP A 389 -11.99 23.82 6.44
N PHE A 390 -10.92 23.03 6.47
CA PHE A 390 -10.91 21.67 5.96
C PHE A 390 -11.05 20.68 7.11
N GLU A 391 -12.28 20.44 7.55
CA GLU A 391 -12.58 19.45 8.58
C GLU A 391 -12.46 18.03 8.01
N PRO A 392 -11.54 17.16 8.50
CA PRO A 392 -11.40 15.79 7.99
C PRO A 392 -12.65 14.93 8.19
N ALA A 393 -13.54 15.34 9.09
CA ALA A 393 -14.81 14.67 9.33
C ALA A 393 -15.82 14.88 8.18
N ASP A 394 -15.71 15.95 7.39
CA ASP A 394 -16.61 16.27 6.28
C ASP A 394 -16.40 15.27 5.11
N PRO A 395 -17.47 14.59 4.64
CA PRO A 395 -17.40 13.72 3.46
C PRO A 395 -16.74 14.35 2.23
N LYS A 396 -16.94 15.64 1.96
CA LYS A 396 -16.33 16.33 0.82
C LYS A 396 -14.85 16.60 1.03
N VAL A 397 -14.44 16.98 2.24
CA VAL A 397 -13.01 17.12 2.55
C VAL A 397 -12.30 15.78 2.36
N LYS A 398 -12.90 14.67 2.78
CA LYS A 398 -12.35 13.32 2.53
C LYS A 398 -12.26 13.00 1.03
N ALA A 399 -13.31 13.32 0.25
CA ALA A 399 -13.30 13.13 -1.20
C ALA A 399 -12.23 14.00 -1.88
N MET A 400 -12.03 15.24 -1.41
CA MET A 400 -11.00 16.15 -1.91
C MET A 400 -9.59 15.73 -1.54
N LEU A 401 -9.38 15.16 -0.35
CA LEU A 401 -8.11 14.54 0.04
C LEU A 401 -7.81 13.32 -0.85
N TYR A 402 -8.81 12.45 -1.07
CA TYR A 402 -8.68 11.30 -1.95
C TYR A 402 -8.32 11.71 -3.40
N GLY A 403 -8.98 12.74 -3.93
CA GLY A 403 -8.76 13.27 -5.28
C GLY A 403 -7.55 14.18 -5.45
N LEU A 404 -6.70 14.34 -4.42
CA LEU A 404 -5.56 15.27 -4.39
C LEU A 404 -5.93 16.74 -4.65
N LEU A 405 -7.19 17.14 -4.43
CA LEU A 405 -7.62 18.54 -4.46
C LEU A 405 -7.15 19.26 -3.18
N LEU A 406 -7.10 18.52 -2.08
CA LEU A 406 -6.48 18.92 -0.81
C LEU A 406 -5.29 18.00 -0.52
N LEU A 407 -4.27 18.55 0.14
CA LEU A 407 -3.03 17.85 0.51
C LEU A 407 -2.85 17.89 2.02
N LYS A 408 -2.49 16.74 2.62
CA LYS A 408 -2.28 16.57 4.08
C LYS A 408 -0.79 16.56 4.38
N TYR A 409 -0.34 17.49 5.21
CA TYR A 409 1.02 17.64 5.72
C TYR A 409 1.09 17.29 7.22
N ASN A 410 2.25 17.50 7.84
CA ASN A 410 2.38 17.51 9.30
C ASN A 410 1.96 18.85 9.92
N GLY A 411 1.56 18.79 11.20
CA GLY A 411 1.29 19.96 12.06
C GLY A 411 -0.18 20.39 12.19
N ILE A 412 -0.40 21.49 12.91
CA ILE A 412 -1.72 22.14 13.09
C ILE A 412 -2.16 22.77 11.75
N LYS A 413 -3.45 22.66 11.40
CA LYS A 413 -3.98 23.06 10.07
C LYS A 413 -3.19 22.41 8.93
N SER A 414 -2.93 21.12 9.10
CA SER A 414 -2.16 20.30 8.15
C SER A 414 -2.77 20.10 6.77
N ILE A 415 -4.01 20.51 6.52
CA ILE A 415 -4.65 20.34 5.21
C ILE A 415 -4.53 21.64 4.45
N GLY A 416 -3.95 21.57 3.25
CA GLY A 416 -3.79 22.72 2.35
C GLY A 416 -4.40 22.44 0.98
N LEU A 417 -4.79 23.52 0.29
CA LEU A 417 -5.25 23.44 -1.09
C LEU A 417 -4.11 23.02 -2.03
N ASN A 418 -4.40 22.15 -2.99
CA ASN A 418 -3.44 21.80 -4.03
C ASN A 418 -2.97 23.06 -4.79
N PRO A 419 -1.66 23.32 -4.93
CA PRO A 419 -1.15 24.53 -5.56
C PRO A 419 -1.64 24.78 -6.99
N ILE A 420 -1.86 23.72 -7.78
CA ILE A 420 -2.41 23.84 -9.15
C ILE A 420 -3.83 24.37 -9.09
N LEU A 421 -4.68 23.75 -8.27
CA LEU A 421 -6.07 24.15 -8.12
C LEU A 421 -6.17 25.58 -7.55
N ALA A 422 -5.32 25.90 -6.56
CA ALA A 422 -5.23 27.24 -5.98
C ALA A 422 -4.91 28.31 -7.04
N ARG A 423 -3.95 28.07 -7.93
CA ARG A 423 -3.62 29.00 -9.03
C ARG A 423 -4.83 29.18 -9.95
N PHE A 424 -5.46 28.07 -10.36
CA PHE A 424 -6.56 28.12 -11.31
C PHE A 424 -7.78 28.85 -10.75
N MET A 425 -8.18 28.55 -9.52
CA MET A 425 -9.31 29.22 -8.87
C MET A 425 -9.05 30.71 -8.65
N LYS A 426 -7.82 31.12 -8.30
CA LYS A 426 -7.45 32.55 -8.21
C LYS A 426 -7.57 33.26 -9.56
N ASN A 427 -7.08 32.63 -10.64
CA ASN A 427 -7.19 33.19 -11.99
C ASN A 427 -8.65 33.33 -12.45
N ALA A 428 -9.53 32.44 -11.98
CA ALA A 428 -10.96 32.48 -12.27
C ALA A 428 -11.78 33.43 -11.35
N GLY A 429 -11.15 34.07 -10.35
CA GLY A 429 -11.84 34.91 -9.36
C GLY A 429 -12.72 34.11 -8.37
N GLU A 430 -12.38 32.83 -8.16
CA GLU A 430 -13.09 31.91 -7.28
C GLU A 430 -12.43 31.74 -5.90
N LEU A 431 -11.29 32.40 -5.63
CA LEU A 431 -10.62 32.45 -4.33
C LEU A 431 -10.20 33.87 -3.97
#